data_AF-A0A645E0W7-F1
#
_entry.id   AF-A0A645E0W7-F1
#
_cell.length_a   1.000
_cell.length_b   1.000
_cell.length_c   1.000
_cell.angle_alpha   90.00
_cell.angle_beta   90.00
_cell.angle_gamma   90.00
#
_symmetry.space_group_name_H-M   'P 1'
#
loop_
_entity.id
_entity.type
_entity.pdbx_description
1 polymer ?
#
loop_
_entity_poly.entity_id
_entity_poly.type
_entity_poly.pdbx_seq_one_letter_code
_entity_poly.pdbx_strand_id
1 'polypeptide(L)'
;MIVQYSAASLVSENKILAHPASVDSIPSSANQEDHVSMGTIAARKARSIIENARRVIAMEIMCACQAIDLRGNKGLGKGTAPAYDAVRKLVHMLEEDRILYEDINECEALIINGEMIRATEKAVGQMQF
;
A
#
# COMPACT_ATOMS: atom_id res chain seq x y z
N MET A 1 15.16 -10.15 0.20
CA MET A 1 15.75 -9.37 -0.91
C MET A 1 14.72 -8.99 -1.98
N ILE A 2 14.03 -9.94 -2.61
CA ILE A 2 13.12 -9.68 -3.76
C ILE A 2 11.95 -8.74 -3.43
N VAL A 3 11.43 -8.77 -2.20
CA VAL A 3 10.35 -7.86 -1.74
C VAL A 3 10.69 -6.39 -2.00
N GLN A 4 11.93 -5.99 -1.70
CA GLN A 4 12.38 -4.62 -1.92
C GLN A 4 12.41 -4.26 -3.41
N TYR A 5 12.73 -5.21 -4.29
CA TYR A 5 12.78 -4.99 -5.73
C TYR A 5 11.37 -4.78 -6.29
N SER A 6 10.41 -5.57 -5.81
CA SER A 6 8.99 -5.39 -6.13
C SER A 6 8.50 -4.01 -5.69
N ALA A 7 8.78 -3.59 -4.44
CA ALA A 7 8.42 -2.26 -3.96
C ALA A 7 9.06 -1.14 -4.80
N ALA A 8 10.36 -1.25 -5.11
CA ALA A 8 11.07 -0.27 -5.93
C ALA A 8 10.49 -0.17 -7.36
N SER A 9 10.10 -1.31 -7.95
CA SER A 9 9.47 -1.36 -9.26
C SER A 9 8.15 -0.59 -9.28
N LEU A 10 7.28 -0.81 -8.30
CA LEU A 10 5.99 -0.11 -8.18
C LEU A 10 6.16 1.41 -7.99
N VAL A 11 7.13 1.81 -7.15
CA VAL A 11 7.47 3.23 -6.97
C VAL A 11 8.00 3.85 -8.27
N SER A 12 8.80 3.11 -9.05
CA SER A 12 9.31 3.59 -10.33
C SER A 12 8.20 3.75 -11.37
N GLU A 13 7.27 2.81 -11.44
CA GLU A 13 6.09 2.90 -12.31
C GLU A 13 5.23 4.12 -11.96
N ASN A 14 5.02 4.38 -10.67
CA ASN A 14 4.28 5.55 -10.20
C ASN A 14 4.86 6.89 -10.70
N LYS A 15 6.18 6.97 -10.95
CA LYS A 15 6.80 8.19 -11.51
C LYS A 15 6.27 8.51 -12.92
N ILE A 16 6.06 7.48 -13.74
CA ILE A 16 5.49 7.64 -15.08
C ILE A 16 3.99 7.96 -14.99
N LEU A 17 3.28 7.26 -14.11
CA LEU A 17 1.85 7.53 -13.86
C LEU A 17 1.61 8.93 -13.28
N ALA A 18 2.59 9.56 -12.63
CA ALA A 18 2.43 10.89 -12.04
C ALA A 18 2.34 12.05 -13.05
N HIS A 19 2.63 11.83 -14.34
CA HIS A 19 2.45 12.90 -15.34
C HIS A 19 0.97 13.35 -15.38
N PRO A 20 0.65 14.65 -15.28
CA PRO A 20 -0.74 15.08 -15.21
C PRO A 20 -1.44 14.79 -16.54
N ALA A 21 -2.58 14.08 -16.52
CA ALA A 21 -3.37 13.88 -17.73
C ALA A 21 -4.15 15.15 -18.11
N SER A 22 -4.47 15.99 -17.13
CA SER A 22 -5.29 17.20 -17.28
C SER A 22 -4.59 18.38 -17.96
N VAL A 23 -3.30 18.26 -18.28
CA VAL A 23 -2.59 19.30 -19.06
C VAL A 23 -2.70 19.06 -20.57
N ASP A 24 -3.37 17.98 -20.98
CA ASP A 24 -3.64 17.65 -22.37
C ASP A 24 -5.09 17.97 -22.75
N SER A 25 -5.31 18.35 -24.00
CA SER A 25 -6.62 18.60 -24.60
C SER A 25 -6.54 18.40 -26.11
N ILE A 26 -7.45 17.57 -26.64
CA ILE A 26 -7.55 17.32 -28.08
C ILE A 26 -8.93 17.80 -28.55
N PRO A 27 -8.99 18.84 -29.40
CA PRO A 27 -10.26 19.34 -29.94
C PRO A 27 -11.03 18.25 -30.68
N SER A 28 -12.33 18.25 -30.46
CA SER A 28 -13.28 17.25 -30.95
C SER A 28 -14.44 17.95 -31.68
N SER A 29 -15.20 17.18 -32.46
CA SER A 29 -16.48 17.65 -33.04
C SER A 29 -16.37 18.96 -33.83
N ALA A 30 -15.42 19.03 -34.76
CA ALA A 30 -15.15 20.23 -35.57
C ALA A 30 -14.96 21.51 -34.73
N ASN A 31 -14.19 21.41 -33.64
CA ASN A 31 -13.91 22.47 -32.66
C ASN A 31 -15.13 22.94 -31.84
N GLN A 32 -16.22 22.19 -31.78
CA GLN A 32 -17.29 22.47 -30.80
C GLN A 32 -16.85 22.10 -29.37
N GLU A 33 -16.07 21.03 -29.25
CA GLU A 33 -15.42 20.62 -28.00
C GLU A 33 -13.92 20.93 -28.14
N ASP A 34 -13.58 22.22 -28.15
CA ASP A 34 -12.21 22.72 -28.38
C ASP A 34 -11.30 22.62 -27.14
N HIS A 35 -11.89 22.40 -25.96
CA HIS A 35 -11.15 22.18 -24.71
C HIS A 35 -11.79 21.09 -23.85
N VAL A 36 -11.01 20.09 -23.44
CA VAL A 36 -11.47 18.96 -22.61
C VAL A 36 -10.50 18.67 -21.46
N SER A 37 -10.95 17.93 -20.45
CA SER A 37 -10.22 17.76 -19.18
C SER A 37 -9.31 16.53 -19.09
N MET A 38 -9.50 15.54 -19.97
CA MET A 38 -8.90 14.21 -19.86
C MET A 38 -9.10 13.54 -18.47
N GLY A 39 -10.16 13.92 -17.75
CA GLY A 39 -10.38 13.54 -16.34
C GLY A 39 -10.48 12.05 -16.08
N THR A 40 -11.07 11.27 -17.00
CA THR A 40 -11.16 9.80 -16.87
C THR A 40 -9.78 9.14 -16.88
N ILE A 41 -8.83 9.67 -17.67
CA ILE A 41 -7.45 9.19 -17.68
C ILE A 41 -6.75 9.54 -16.36
N ALA A 42 -6.94 10.77 -15.87
CA ALA A 42 -6.42 11.19 -14.56
C ALA A 42 -6.92 10.26 -13.43
N ALA A 43 -8.22 9.97 -13.39
CA ALA A 43 -8.82 9.10 -12.36
C ALA A 43 -8.27 7.66 -12.42
N ARG A 44 -8.11 7.09 -13.62
CA ARG A 44 -7.52 5.74 -13.80
C ARG A 44 -6.06 5.69 -13.32
N LYS A 45 -5.26 6.70 -13.66
CA LYS A 45 -3.86 6.80 -13.23
C LYS A 45 -3.77 6.93 -11.71
N ALA A 46 -4.62 7.77 -11.11
CA ALA A 46 -4.68 7.93 -9.66
C ALA A 46 -5.04 6.61 -8.95
N ARG A 47 -6.01 5.85 -9.47
CA ARG A 47 -6.36 4.52 -8.93
C ARG A 47 -5.15 3.57 -8.94
N SER A 48 -4.45 3.47 -10.07
CA SER A 48 -3.26 2.61 -10.18
C SER A 48 -2.14 3.04 -9.23
N ILE A 49 -1.91 4.35 -9.06
CA ILE A 49 -0.92 4.85 -8.08
C ILE A 49 -1.28 4.42 -6.66
N ILE A 50 -2.56 4.52 -6.27
CA ILE A 50 -3.03 4.12 -4.94
C ILE A 50 -2.90 2.61 -4.73
N GLU A 51 -3.21 1.79 -5.74
CA GLU A 51 -3.02 0.33 -5.69
C GLU A 51 -1.53 -0.02 -5.51
N ASN A 52 -0.65 0.61 -6.30
CA ASN A 52 0.80 0.44 -6.18
C ASN A 52 1.32 0.87 -4.80
N ALA A 53 0.90 2.04 -4.31
CA ALA A 53 1.28 2.55 -3.00
C ALA A 53 0.82 1.61 -1.88
N ARG A 54 -0.39 1.07 -1.96
CA ARG A 54 -0.91 0.10 -0.98
C ARG A 54 -0.02 -1.13 -0.89
N ARG A 55 0.40 -1.69 -2.03
CA ARG A 55 1.31 -2.85 -2.05
C ARG A 55 2.69 -2.53 -1.49
N VAL A 56 3.20 -1.32 -1.73
CA VAL A 56 4.45 -0.85 -1.10
C VAL A 56 4.32 -0.84 0.42
N ILE A 57 3.22 -0.28 0.96
CA ILE A 57 2.95 -0.28 2.40
C ILE A 57 2.75 -1.70 2.95
N ALA A 58 2.08 -2.59 2.22
CA ALA A 58 1.94 -4.00 2.62
C ALA A 58 3.30 -4.69 2.77
N MET A 59 4.21 -4.48 1.82
CA MET A 59 5.58 -4.99 1.88
C MET A 59 6.38 -4.38 3.05
N GLU A 60 6.22 -3.08 3.30
CA GLU A 60 6.84 -2.40 4.44
C GLU A 60 6.36 -2.98 5.78
N ILE A 61 5.06 -3.18 5.95
CA ILE A 61 4.44 -3.78 7.14
C ILE A 61 5.00 -5.19 7.38
N MET A 62 5.06 -6.02 6.34
CA MET A 62 5.61 -7.37 6.41
C MET A 62 7.07 -7.34 6.89
N CYS A 63 7.90 -6.47 6.31
CA CYS A 63 9.29 -6.29 6.72
C CYS A 63 9.42 -5.73 8.14
N ALA A 64 8.55 -4.82 8.56
CA ALA A 64 8.55 -4.25 9.90
C ALA A 64 8.23 -5.31 10.96
N CYS A 65 7.25 -6.17 10.71
CA CYS A 65 6.94 -7.28 11.62
C CYS A 65 8.11 -8.27 11.71
N GLN A 66 8.75 -8.58 10.58
CA GLN A 66 9.96 -9.42 10.59
C GLN A 66 11.10 -8.78 11.40
N ALA A 67 11.30 -7.46 11.27
CA ALA A 67 12.32 -6.76 12.03
C ALA A 67 12.04 -6.76 13.54
N ILE A 68 10.77 -6.70 13.94
CA ILE A 68 10.35 -6.81 15.35
C ILE A 68 10.72 -8.19 15.91
N ASP A 69 10.46 -9.25 15.15
CA ASP A 69 10.79 -10.63 15.55
C ASP A 69 12.27 -10.85 15.71
N LEU A 70 13.06 -10.38 14.74
CA LEU A 70 14.52 -10.49 14.77
C LEU A 70 15.14 -9.73 15.94
N ARG A 71 14.45 -8.70 16.45
CA ARG A 71 14.84 -7.99 17.69
C ARG A 71 14.39 -8.71 18.97
N GLY A 72 13.66 -9.81 18.87
CA GLY A 72 13.11 -10.58 19.98
C GLY A 72 11.88 -9.95 20.64
N ASN A 73 11.12 -9.12 19.89
CA ASN A 73 9.90 -8.44 20.35
C ASN A 73 10.02 -7.85 21.77
N LYS A 74 10.88 -6.83 21.93
CA LYS A 74 11.24 -6.22 23.24
C LYS A 74 10.15 -5.34 23.88
N GLY A 75 8.89 -5.59 23.57
CA GLY A 75 7.75 -4.77 23.98
C GLY A 75 7.39 -3.73 22.93
N LEU A 76 6.19 -3.88 22.36
CA LEU A 76 5.57 -2.91 21.45
C LEU A 76 4.70 -1.92 22.22
N GLY A 77 4.46 -0.76 21.62
CA GLY A 77 3.56 0.24 22.17
C GLY A 77 2.10 -0.18 22.07
N LYS A 78 1.21 0.52 22.78
CA LYS A 78 -0.23 0.19 22.84
C LYS A 78 -0.91 0.12 21.46
N GLY A 79 -0.46 0.91 20.49
CA GLY A 79 -0.97 0.87 19.12
C GLY A 79 -0.22 -0.10 18.21
N THR A 80 1.09 -0.23 18.35
CA THR A 80 1.88 -1.10 17.46
C THR A 80 1.75 -2.57 17.82
N ALA A 81 1.49 -2.92 19.08
CA ALA A 81 1.22 -4.29 19.50
C ALA A 81 0.02 -4.93 18.76
N PRO A 82 -1.20 -4.35 18.79
CA PRO A 82 -2.34 -4.94 18.07
C PRO A 82 -2.17 -4.93 16.54
N ALA A 83 -1.46 -3.95 15.98
CA ALA A 83 -1.15 -3.93 14.54
C ALA A 83 -0.24 -5.11 14.15
N TYR A 84 0.83 -5.32 14.92
CA TYR A 84 1.74 -6.46 14.76
C TYR A 84 1.01 -7.80 14.94
N ASP A 85 0.17 -7.92 15.97
CA ASP A 85 -0.61 -9.13 16.23
C ASP A 85 -1.59 -9.44 15.10
N ALA A 86 -2.19 -8.42 14.47
CA ALA A 86 -3.07 -8.60 13.31
C ALA A 86 -2.31 -9.21 12.12
N VAL A 87 -1.08 -8.75 11.85
CA VAL A 87 -0.23 -9.31 10.79
C VAL A 87 0.18 -10.73 11.12
N ARG A 88 0.63 -10.99 12.35
CA ARG A 88 1.17 -12.31 12.75
C ARG A 88 0.13 -13.43 12.84
N LYS A 89 -1.16 -13.09 12.84
CA LYS A 89 -2.25 -14.07 12.68
C LYS A 89 -2.30 -14.69 11.27
N LEU A 90 -1.84 -13.97 10.25
CA LEU A 90 -1.95 -14.39 8.85
C LEU A 90 -0.56 -14.66 8.24
N VAL A 91 0.43 -13.86 8.60
CA VAL A 91 1.78 -13.91 8.07
C VAL A 91 2.74 -14.33 9.18
N HIS A 92 3.24 -15.55 9.09
CA HIS A 92 4.15 -16.11 10.08
C HIS A 92 5.54 -15.48 9.99
N MET A 93 6.34 -15.56 11.06
CA MET A 93 7.75 -15.16 11.01
C MET A 93 8.45 -15.92 9.87
N LEU A 94 9.33 -15.24 9.14
CA LEU A 94 10.17 -15.86 8.13
C LEU A 94 11.41 -16.45 8.80
N GLU A 95 11.43 -17.76 9.00
CA GLU A 95 12.58 -18.50 9.55
C GLU A 95 13.50 -19.00 8.43
N GLU A 96 12.90 -19.49 7.36
CA GLU A 96 13.56 -19.92 6.12
C GLU A 96 12.89 -19.26 4.91
N ASP A 97 13.59 -19.22 3.78
CA ASP A 97 13.04 -18.65 2.54
C ASP A 97 11.79 -19.42 2.09
N ARG A 98 10.74 -18.67 1.74
CA ARG A 98 9.49 -19.20 1.18
C ARG A 98 8.93 -18.28 0.11
N ILE A 99 7.81 -18.70 -0.47
CA ILE A 99 7.04 -17.87 -1.40
C ILE A 99 6.44 -16.67 -0.65
N LEU A 100 6.88 -15.46 -0.99
CA LEU A 100 6.48 -14.24 -0.27
C LEU A 100 5.28 -13.49 -0.87
N TYR A 101 4.85 -13.81 -2.09
CA TYR A 101 3.73 -13.07 -2.70
C TYR A 101 2.41 -13.32 -1.93
N GLU A 102 2.27 -14.49 -1.32
CA GLU A 102 1.11 -14.84 -0.49
C GLU A 102 1.09 -13.98 0.78
N ASP A 103 2.22 -13.90 1.48
CA ASP A 103 2.39 -13.02 2.66
C ASP A 103 2.11 -11.54 2.34
N ILE A 104 2.58 -11.08 1.17
CA ILE A 104 2.32 -9.71 0.70
C ILE A 104 0.83 -9.48 0.45
N ASN A 105 0.15 -10.44 -0.17
CA ASN A 105 -1.29 -10.34 -0.46
C ASN A 105 -2.12 -10.32 0.84
N GLU A 106 -1.74 -11.11 1.84
CA GLU A 106 -2.39 -11.09 3.16
C GLU A 106 -2.18 -9.74 3.87
N CYS A 107 -0.96 -9.19 3.82
CA CYS A 107 -0.69 -7.85 4.34
C CYS A 107 -1.50 -6.77 3.61
N GLU A 108 -1.65 -6.88 2.29
CA GLU A 108 -2.48 -5.96 1.50
C GLU A 108 -3.96 -6.09 1.89
N ALA A 109 -4.47 -7.31 2.08
CA ALA A 109 -5.84 -7.56 2.50
C ALA A 109 -6.17 -6.90 3.85
N LEU A 110 -5.23 -6.95 4.81
CA LEU A 110 -5.37 -6.26 6.11
C LEU A 110 -5.50 -4.73 5.98
N ILE A 111 -4.86 -4.13 4.96
CA ILE A 111 -5.01 -2.70 4.67
C ILE A 111 -6.39 -2.44 4.05
N ILE A 112 -6.78 -3.23 3.04
CA ILE A 112 -8.06 -3.05 2.33
C ILE A 112 -9.25 -3.23 3.26
N ASN A 113 -9.23 -4.27 4.08
CA ASN A 113 -10.34 -4.59 4.97
C ASN A 113 -10.34 -3.70 6.22
N GLY A 114 -9.28 -2.92 6.49
CA GLY A 114 -9.14 -2.02 7.63
C GLY A 114 -9.00 -2.72 9.00
N GLU A 115 -8.72 -4.01 9.03
CA GLU A 115 -8.60 -4.79 10.27
C GLU A 115 -7.46 -4.29 11.15
N MET A 116 -6.32 -3.96 10.55
CA MET A 116 -5.17 -3.43 11.27
C MET A 116 -5.50 -2.10 11.98
N ILE A 117 -6.23 -1.21 11.30
CA ILE A 117 -6.68 0.07 11.86
C ILE A 117 -7.64 -0.19 13.01
N ARG A 118 -8.69 -1.00 12.80
CA ARG A 118 -9.66 -1.33 13.86
C ARG A 118 -9.01 -1.99 15.09
N ALA A 119 -8.06 -2.89 14.88
CA ALA A 119 -7.31 -3.53 15.96
C ALA A 119 -6.52 -2.50 16.78
N THR A 120 -5.90 -1.54 16.10
CA THR A 120 -5.14 -0.45 16.71
C THR A 120 -6.07 0.51 17.46
N GLU A 121 -7.14 0.99 16.82
CA GLU A 121 -8.10 1.93 17.42
C GLU A 121 -8.80 1.37 18.64
N LYS A 122 -9.05 0.05 18.69
CA LYS A 122 -9.57 -0.60 19.90
C LYS A 122 -8.65 -0.44 21.11
N ALA A 123 -7.34 -0.33 20.89
CA ALA A 123 -6.35 -0.20 21.96
C ALA A 123 -5.99 1.25 22.31
N VAL A 124 -6.02 2.17 21.34
CA VAL A 124 -5.57 3.57 21.54
C VAL A 124 -6.67 4.62 21.40
N GLY A 125 -7.89 4.22 21.07
CA GLY A 125 -8.98 5.12 20.70
C GLY A 125 -8.98 5.42 19.20
N GLN A 126 -10.03 6.09 18.73
CA GLN A 126 -10.21 6.46 17.32
C GLN A 126 -9.06 7.35 16.85
N MET A 127 -8.46 7.01 15.70
CA MET A 127 -7.40 7.82 15.10
C MET A 127 -8.03 8.96 14.30
N GLN A 128 -7.52 10.19 14.50
CA GLN A 128 -7.93 11.36 13.72
C GLN A 128 -6.91 11.54 12.59
N PHE A 129 -7.39 11.57 11.35
CA PHE A 129 -6.60 11.84 10.15
C PHE A 129 -7.06 13.14 9.50
#